data_AF-A0A3P7KMN8-F1
#
_entry.id   AF-A0A3P7KMN8-F1
#
_cell.length_a   1.000
_cell.length_b   1.000
_cell.length_c   1.000
_cell.angle_alpha   90.00
_cell.angle_beta   90.00
_cell.angle_gamma   90.00
#
_symmetry.space_group_name_H-M   'P 1'
#
loop_
_entity.id
_entity.type
_entity.pdbx_description
1 polymer ?
#
loop_
_entity_poly.entity_id
_entity_poly.type
_entity_poly.pdbx_seq_one_letter_code
_entity_poly.pdbx_strand_id
1 'polypeptide(L)'
;LLSQDDIHTELFRYSYHFPELFKLVPDQYKYARLAVAILDRNKIGENENIANEINEIVEDEEKTKEILEAARTSMGMDISEMDLANIERFASRVASLTEYRQRLHEYIKDRMNSCAPSLSALIGEQVGARLISHAGSLTNLAKYPASTVQILGAEKALFRALKTRSATPKYGLLFHSSFIGRASTKNKGRISRFLANKCTIASRIDCFSEVPVATFGEFLRGQVEERLKYFETGEIPQKNIDVMSKAQDEAKH
;
A
#
# COMPACT_ATOMS: atom_id res chain seq x y z
N LEU A 1 -13.87 7.77 -8.20
CA LEU A 1 -13.38 6.63 -7.42
C LEU A 1 -14.08 6.72 -6.08
N LEU A 2 -15.02 5.83 -5.79
CA LEU A 2 -15.67 5.76 -4.47
C LEU A 2 -14.57 5.77 -3.42
N SER A 3 -14.62 6.74 -2.52
CA SER A 3 -13.66 6.81 -1.42
C SER A 3 -13.86 5.59 -0.52
N GLN A 4 -12.82 5.15 0.21
CA GLN A 4 -13.00 4.05 1.19
C GLN A 4 -14.09 4.40 2.22
N ASP A 5 -14.30 5.70 2.45
CA ASP A 5 -15.34 6.24 3.35
C ASP A 5 -16.76 6.01 2.78
N ASP A 6 -16.95 6.09 1.46
CA ASP A 6 -18.25 5.81 0.82
C ASP A 6 -18.63 4.33 0.94
N ILE A 7 -17.65 3.44 0.78
CA ILE A 7 -17.83 1.98 0.93
C ILE A 7 -18.20 1.65 2.37
N HIS A 8 -17.49 2.26 3.32
CA HIS A 8 -17.75 2.08 4.74
C HIS A 8 -19.16 2.55 5.14
N THR A 9 -19.64 3.65 4.56
CA THR A 9 -20.93 4.25 4.93
C THR A 9 -22.12 3.40 4.50
N GLU A 10 -22.08 2.80 3.30
CA GLU A 10 -23.16 1.93 2.82
C GLU A 10 -23.11 0.51 3.44
N LEU A 11 -21.91 -0.04 3.70
CA LEU A 11 -21.78 -1.27 4.49
C LEU A 11 -22.20 -1.08 5.95
N PHE A 12 -22.15 0.15 6.48
CA PHE A 12 -22.71 0.47 7.80
C PHE A 12 -24.22 0.24 7.86
N ARG A 13 -24.95 0.26 6.73
CA ARG A 13 -26.38 -0.09 6.73
C ARG A 13 -26.61 -1.54 7.14
N TYR A 14 -25.71 -2.44 6.75
CA TYR A 14 -25.74 -3.84 7.20
C TYR A 14 -25.43 -3.97 8.70
N SER A 15 -24.67 -3.03 9.28
CA SER A 15 -24.43 -2.97 10.73
C SER A 15 -25.71 -2.74 11.55
N TYR A 16 -26.75 -2.09 11.01
CA TYR A 16 -28.06 -2.00 11.70
C TYR A 16 -28.79 -3.34 11.77
N HIS A 17 -28.51 -4.25 10.84
CA HIS A 17 -29.11 -5.59 10.80
C HIS A 17 -28.27 -6.61 11.55
N PHE A 18 -26.94 -6.52 11.47
CA PHE A 18 -26.06 -7.43 12.17
C PHE A 18 -24.88 -6.66 12.81
N PRO A 19 -25.13 -5.97 13.94
CA PRO A 19 -24.15 -5.08 14.57
C PRO A 19 -22.95 -5.82 15.17
N GLU A 20 -23.12 -7.09 15.50
CA GLU A 20 -22.09 -7.93 16.11
C GLU A 20 -21.00 -8.35 15.11
N LEU A 21 -21.35 -8.48 13.84
CA LEU A 21 -20.40 -8.86 12.78
C LEU A 21 -19.30 -7.83 12.59
N PHE A 22 -19.60 -6.54 12.73
CA PHE A 22 -18.61 -5.48 12.62
C PHE A 22 -17.59 -5.51 13.78
N LYS A 23 -18.01 -5.98 14.97
CA LYS A 23 -17.11 -6.14 16.12
C LYS A 23 -16.22 -7.36 15.98
N LEU A 24 -16.76 -8.46 15.45
CA LEU A 24 -16.03 -9.73 15.28
C LEU A 24 -15.05 -9.67 14.10
N VAL A 25 -15.43 -9.01 13.00
CA VAL A 25 -14.63 -8.94 11.78
C VAL A 25 -14.34 -7.47 11.42
N PRO A 26 -13.21 -6.91 11.88
CA PRO A 26 -12.81 -5.55 11.53
C PRO A 26 -12.26 -5.41 10.10
N ASP A 27 -11.94 -6.54 9.43
CA ASP A 27 -11.47 -6.51 8.05
C ASP A 27 -12.64 -6.31 7.08
N GLN A 28 -12.59 -5.20 6.33
CA GLN A 28 -13.60 -4.77 5.37
C GLN A 28 -13.83 -5.78 4.25
N TYR A 29 -12.77 -6.46 3.79
CA TYR A 29 -12.89 -7.43 2.70
C TYR A 29 -13.62 -8.68 3.15
N LYS A 30 -13.22 -9.23 4.31
CA LYS A 30 -13.89 -10.39 4.92
C LYS A 30 -15.33 -10.03 5.27
N TYR A 31 -15.59 -8.84 5.83
CA TYR A 31 -16.93 -8.36 6.13
C TYR A 31 -17.84 -8.25 4.89
N ALA A 32 -17.35 -7.70 3.79
CA ALA A 32 -18.13 -7.60 2.56
C ALA A 32 -18.47 -8.98 1.96
N ARG A 33 -17.55 -9.96 2.02
CA ARG A 33 -17.82 -11.33 1.57
C ARG A 33 -18.81 -12.05 2.50
N LEU A 34 -18.69 -11.85 3.81
CA LEU A 34 -19.62 -12.41 4.78
C LEU A 34 -21.03 -11.83 4.65
N ALA A 35 -21.16 -10.53 4.34
CA ALA A 35 -22.45 -9.92 4.07
C ALA A 35 -23.14 -10.53 2.83
N VAL A 36 -22.37 -10.92 1.80
CA VAL A 36 -22.89 -11.65 0.63
C VAL A 36 -23.29 -13.09 0.96
N ALA A 37 -22.55 -13.78 1.83
CA ALA A 37 -22.83 -15.17 2.18
C ALA A 37 -24.01 -15.31 3.17
N ILE A 38 -24.13 -14.38 4.11
CA ILE A 38 -25.09 -14.46 5.21
C ILE A 38 -26.48 -13.98 4.77
N LEU A 39 -26.58 -12.88 4.01
CA LEU A 39 -27.80 -12.23 3.51
C LEU A 39 -28.91 -12.02 4.56
N ASP A 40 -29.63 -13.09 4.91
CA ASP A 40 -30.72 -13.10 5.90
C ASP A 40 -30.33 -13.87 7.17
N ARG A 41 -30.54 -13.25 8.33
CA ARG A 41 -30.43 -13.88 9.65
C ARG A 41 -31.22 -15.20 9.79
N ASN A 42 -32.36 -15.30 9.11
CA ASN A 42 -33.26 -16.46 9.20
C ASN A 42 -32.79 -17.67 8.39
N LYS A 43 -31.92 -17.47 7.38
CA LYS A 43 -31.39 -18.56 6.53
C LYS A 43 -30.17 -19.26 7.14
N ILE A 44 -29.60 -18.71 8.21
CA ILE A 44 -28.46 -19.28 8.93
C ILE A 44 -28.85 -20.58 9.66
N GLY A 45 -30.14 -20.74 9.99
CA GLY A 45 -30.65 -21.90 10.74
C GLY A 45 -30.79 -23.20 9.94
N GLU A 46 -30.83 -23.14 8.60
CA GLU A 46 -31.29 -24.29 7.79
C GLU A 46 -30.20 -24.96 6.95
N ASN A 47 -29.02 -24.36 6.75
CA ASN A 47 -28.05 -24.88 5.78
C ASN A 47 -26.61 -24.98 6.32
N GLU A 48 -26.13 -26.21 6.53
CA GLU A 48 -24.71 -26.53 6.84
C GLU A 48 -23.73 -25.97 5.79
N ASN A 49 -24.19 -25.73 4.56
CA ASN A 49 -23.38 -25.16 3.47
C ASN A 49 -22.92 -23.72 3.75
N ILE A 50 -23.73 -22.91 4.46
CA ILE A 50 -23.38 -21.50 4.75
C ILE A 50 -22.25 -21.43 5.79
N ALA A 51 -22.22 -22.39 6.73
CA ALA A 51 -21.13 -22.48 7.71
C ALA A 51 -19.78 -22.80 7.05
N ASN A 52 -19.79 -23.61 5.98
CA ASN A 52 -18.59 -23.92 5.19
C ASN A 52 -18.10 -22.70 4.40
N GLU A 53 -19.01 -21.95 3.77
CA GLU A 53 -18.66 -20.70 3.06
C GLU A 53 -18.10 -19.63 4.01
N ILE A 54 -18.64 -19.51 5.22
CA ILE A 54 -18.12 -18.60 6.24
C ILE A 54 -16.73 -19.04 6.70
N ASN A 55 -16.51 -20.35 6.90
CA ASN A 55 -15.20 -20.90 7.26
C ASN A 55 -14.14 -20.64 6.18
N GLU A 56 -14.50 -20.77 4.90
CA GLU A 56 -13.59 -20.44 3.77
C GLU A 56 -13.19 -18.96 3.74
N ILE A 57 -14.06 -18.05 4.21
CA ILE A 57 -13.80 -16.60 4.16
C ILE A 57 -13.03 -16.12 5.40
N VAL A 58 -13.37 -16.63 6.58
CA VAL A 58 -12.80 -16.16 7.85
C VAL A 58 -11.46 -16.85 8.12
N GLU A 59 -11.30 -18.10 7.69
CA GLU A 59 -10.11 -18.95 7.90
C GLU A 59 -9.85 -19.28 9.40
N ASP A 60 -10.75 -18.89 10.30
CA ASP A 60 -10.71 -19.17 11.74
C ASP A 60 -12.01 -19.88 12.20
N GLU A 61 -11.92 -21.15 12.61
CA GLU A 61 -13.08 -21.93 13.06
C GLU A 61 -13.74 -21.35 14.34
N GLU A 62 -12.94 -20.72 15.22
CA GLU A 62 -13.44 -20.12 16.46
C GLU A 62 -14.33 -18.91 16.17
N LYS A 63 -13.89 -18.01 15.29
CA LYS A 63 -14.68 -16.84 14.89
C LYS A 63 -15.94 -17.23 14.12
N THR A 64 -15.89 -18.28 13.31
CA THR A 64 -17.10 -18.78 12.63
C THR A 64 -18.16 -19.25 13.63
N LYS A 65 -17.76 -19.97 14.68
CA LYS A 65 -18.68 -20.38 15.76
C LYS A 65 -19.24 -19.17 16.50
N GLU A 66 -18.40 -18.18 16.83
CA GLU A 66 -18.85 -16.93 17.43
C GLU A 66 -19.84 -16.16 16.55
N ILE A 67 -19.61 -16.12 15.22
CA ILE A 67 -20.53 -15.47 14.27
C ILE A 67 -21.88 -16.21 14.22
N LEU A 68 -21.88 -17.55 14.29
CA LEU A 68 -23.11 -18.36 14.32
C LEU A 68 -23.88 -18.19 15.63
N GLU A 69 -23.19 -18.10 16.77
CA GLU A 69 -23.81 -17.82 18.06
C GLU A 69 -24.34 -16.38 18.15
N ALA A 70 -23.57 -15.41 17.62
CA ALA A 70 -23.99 -14.02 17.47
C ALA A 70 -25.23 -13.91 16.58
N ALA A 71 -25.27 -14.62 15.45
CA ALA A 71 -26.44 -14.64 14.57
C ALA A 71 -27.72 -15.12 15.28
N ARG A 72 -27.61 -16.11 16.19
CA ARG A 72 -28.74 -16.60 17.00
C ARG A 72 -29.16 -15.64 18.10
N THR A 73 -28.22 -14.85 18.64
CA THR A 73 -28.43 -13.96 19.79
C THR A 73 -28.66 -12.51 19.36
N SER A 74 -28.56 -12.21 18.07
CA SER A 74 -28.49 -10.85 17.56
C SER A 74 -29.77 -10.05 17.78
N MET A 75 -29.60 -8.80 18.25
CA MET A 75 -30.68 -7.83 18.45
C MET A 75 -30.87 -6.86 17.26
N GLY A 76 -30.48 -7.28 16.05
CA GLY A 76 -30.63 -6.47 14.84
C GLY A 76 -32.09 -6.27 14.40
N MET A 77 -32.33 -5.23 13.60
CA MET A 77 -33.65 -4.98 13.00
C MET A 77 -33.85 -5.81 11.72
N ASP A 78 -35.09 -6.23 11.43
CA ASP A 78 -35.44 -6.79 10.12
C ASP A 78 -35.27 -5.75 9.00
N ILE A 79 -34.62 -6.15 7.91
CA ILE A 79 -34.50 -5.34 6.70
C ILE A 79 -35.57 -5.79 5.68
N SER A 80 -36.04 -4.86 4.85
CA SER A 80 -36.89 -5.17 3.68
C SER A 80 -36.14 -5.96 2.61
N GLU A 81 -36.83 -6.87 1.90
CA GLU A 81 -36.25 -7.65 0.79
C GLU A 81 -35.62 -6.76 -0.30
N MET A 82 -36.19 -5.57 -0.55
CA MET A 82 -35.63 -4.61 -1.52
C MET A 82 -34.27 -4.06 -1.08
N ASP A 83 -34.12 -3.78 0.21
CA ASP A 83 -32.88 -3.26 0.78
C ASP A 83 -31.82 -4.35 0.88
N LEU A 84 -32.23 -5.59 1.16
CA LEU A 84 -31.34 -6.75 1.16
C LEU A 84 -30.76 -7.02 -0.24
N ALA A 85 -31.58 -6.96 -1.29
CA ALA A 85 -31.12 -7.08 -2.67
C ALA A 85 -30.15 -5.94 -3.06
N ASN A 86 -30.33 -4.73 -2.52
CA ASN A 86 -29.41 -3.62 -2.73
C ASN A 86 -28.07 -3.85 -2.01
N ILE A 87 -28.11 -4.35 -0.78
CA ILE A 87 -26.92 -4.69 0.01
C ILE A 87 -26.13 -5.81 -0.68
N GLU A 88 -26.79 -6.85 -1.18
CA GLU A 88 -26.15 -7.93 -1.92
C GLU A 88 -25.43 -7.42 -3.18
N ARG A 89 -26.11 -6.61 -3.99
CA ARG A 89 -25.52 -5.99 -5.19
C ARG A 89 -24.34 -5.08 -4.84
N PHE A 90 -24.43 -4.36 -3.73
CA PHE A 90 -23.35 -3.50 -3.27
C PHE A 90 -22.16 -4.31 -2.78
N ALA A 91 -22.39 -5.30 -1.93
CA ALA A 91 -21.35 -6.12 -1.33
C ALA A 91 -20.62 -6.97 -2.39
N SER A 92 -21.34 -7.55 -3.34
CA SER A 92 -20.75 -8.23 -4.51
C SER A 92 -19.91 -7.28 -5.37
N ARG A 93 -20.37 -6.03 -5.56
CA ARG A 93 -19.58 -5.00 -6.26
C ARG A 93 -18.30 -4.65 -5.50
N VAL A 94 -18.38 -4.48 -4.17
CA VAL A 94 -17.21 -4.20 -3.31
C VAL A 94 -16.21 -5.36 -3.33
N ALA A 95 -16.69 -6.61 -3.29
CA ALA A 95 -15.84 -7.80 -3.42
C ALA A 95 -15.10 -7.80 -4.77
N SER A 96 -15.83 -7.59 -5.88
CA SER A 96 -15.24 -7.53 -7.23
C SER A 96 -14.21 -6.39 -7.38
N LEU A 97 -14.45 -5.23 -6.76
CA LEU A 97 -13.52 -4.10 -6.76
C LEU A 97 -12.27 -4.39 -5.94
N THR A 98 -12.41 -5.12 -4.83
CA THR A 98 -11.26 -5.50 -4.00
C THR A 98 -10.38 -6.52 -4.72
N GLU A 99 -10.97 -7.52 -5.36
CA GLU A 99 -10.23 -8.46 -6.21
C GLU A 99 -9.54 -7.74 -7.38
N TYR A 100 -10.25 -6.81 -8.04
CA TYR A 100 -9.67 -6.02 -9.11
C TYR A 100 -8.49 -5.18 -8.62
N ARG A 101 -8.57 -4.63 -7.41
CA ARG A 101 -7.46 -3.91 -6.77
C ARG A 101 -6.26 -4.82 -6.49
N GLN A 102 -6.48 -6.06 -6.05
CA GLN A 102 -5.40 -7.04 -5.85
C GLN A 102 -4.72 -7.40 -7.17
N ARG A 103 -5.50 -7.71 -8.22
CA ARG A 103 -4.98 -7.97 -9.56
C ARG A 103 -4.18 -6.80 -10.12
N LEU A 104 -4.64 -5.56 -9.91
CA LEU A 104 -3.88 -4.36 -10.28
C LEU A 104 -2.58 -4.23 -9.49
N HIS A 105 -2.55 -4.62 -8.22
CA HIS A 105 -1.33 -4.61 -7.41
C HIS A 105 -0.28 -5.59 -7.93
N GLU A 106 -0.70 -6.81 -8.24
CA GLU A 106 0.15 -7.84 -8.85
C GLU A 106 0.66 -7.36 -10.21
N TYR A 107 -0.23 -6.81 -11.05
CA TYR A 107 0.17 -6.24 -12.34
C TYR A 107 1.22 -5.13 -12.20
N ILE A 108 1.05 -4.20 -11.25
CA ILE A 108 2.04 -3.15 -11.00
C ILE A 108 3.37 -3.75 -10.55
N LYS A 109 3.34 -4.80 -9.70
CA LYS A 109 4.53 -5.48 -9.22
C LYS A 109 5.32 -6.10 -10.37
N ASP A 110 4.66 -6.84 -11.24
CA ASP A 110 5.30 -7.52 -12.38
C ASP A 110 5.84 -6.52 -13.40
N ARG A 111 5.05 -5.48 -13.71
CA ARG A 111 5.48 -4.41 -14.61
C ARG A 111 6.64 -3.60 -14.04
N MET A 112 6.65 -3.34 -12.73
CA MET A 112 7.76 -2.62 -12.10
C MET A 112 9.04 -3.46 -12.10
N ASN A 113 8.95 -4.76 -11.78
CA ASN A 113 10.11 -5.65 -11.82
C ASN A 113 10.68 -5.79 -13.23
N SER A 114 9.84 -5.74 -14.27
CA SER A 114 10.29 -5.77 -15.67
C SER A 114 10.92 -4.46 -16.12
N CYS A 115 10.41 -3.30 -15.67
CA CYS A 115 10.84 -1.99 -16.16
C CYS A 115 11.92 -1.31 -15.31
N ALA A 116 11.85 -1.43 -13.98
CA ALA A 116 12.71 -0.74 -13.03
C ALA A 116 12.91 -1.56 -11.73
N PRO A 117 13.62 -2.70 -11.82
CA PRO A 117 13.89 -3.59 -10.68
C PRO A 117 14.74 -2.94 -9.59
N SER A 118 15.70 -2.05 -9.93
CA SER A 118 16.55 -1.39 -8.92
C SER A 118 15.72 -0.41 -8.07
N LEU A 119 14.88 0.39 -8.73
CA LEU A 119 13.99 1.34 -8.07
C LEU A 119 12.94 0.63 -7.20
N SER A 120 12.40 -0.48 -7.72
CA SER A 120 11.50 -1.40 -7.02
C SER A 120 12.11 -1.89 -5.71
N ALA A 121 13.32 -2.47 -5.76
CA ALA A 121 14.01 -2.98 -4.59
C ALA A 121 14.29 -1.90 -3.54
N LEU A 122 14.58 -0.66 -3.98
CA LEU A 122 14.92 0.45 -3.08
C LEU A 122 13.73 1.04 -2.33
N ILE A 123 12.60 1.33 -2.98
CA ILE A 123 11.49 2.14 -2.40
C ILE A 123 10.16 1.36 -2.36
N GLY A 124 10.09 0.22 -3.06
CA GLY A 124 8.88 -0.56 -3.25
C GLY A 124 8.12 -0.16 -4.52
N GLU A 125 7.33 -1.11 -5.03
CA GLU A 125 6.71 -1.07 -6.36
C GLU A 125 5.67 0.05 -6.46
N GLN A 126 4.86 0.23 -5.41
CA GLN A 126 3.78 1.22 -5.42
C GLN A 126 4.31 2.66 -5.45
N VAL A 127 5.33 2.95 -4.65
CA VAL A 127 5.91 4.30 -4.56
C VAL A 127 6.74 4.58 -5.82
N GLY A 128 7.49 3.59 -6.31
CA GLY A 128 8.19 3.67 -7.60
C GLY A 128 7.24 3.97 -8.76
N ALA A 129 6.11 3.26 -8.85
CA ALA A 129 5.09 3.47 -9.88
C ALA A 129 4.52 4.89 -9.84
N ARG A 130 4.23 5.42 -8.64
CA ARG A 130 3.75 6.80 -8.50
C ARG A 130 4.80 7.83 -8.93
N LEU A 131 6.08 7.61 -8.62
CA LEU A 131 7.16 8.51 -9.04
C LEU A 131 7.29 8.55 -10.57
N ILE A 132 7.29 7.39 -11.23
CA ILE A 132 7.36 7.29 -12.69
C ILE A 132 6.12 7.94 -13.32
N SER A 133 4.93 7.63 -12.79
CA SER A 133 3.67 8.20 -13.28
C SER A 133 3.65 9.73 -13.20
N HIS A 134 4.14 10.31 -12.09
CA HIS A 134 4.18 11.76 -11.93
C HIS A 134 5.27 12.42 -12.79
N ALA A 135 6.39 11.73 -13.05
CA ALA A 135 7.40 12.18 -14.00
C ALA A 135 6.98 11.98 -15.48
N GLY A 136 5.93 11.21 -15.74
CA GLY A 136 5.41 10.84 -17.06
C GLY A 136 6.16 9.66 -17.72
N SER A 137 7.47 9.53 -17.51
CA SER A 137 8.28 8.41 -18.02
C SER A 137 9.49 8.14 -17.14
N LEU A 138 10.02 6.91 -17.23
CA LEU A 138 11.26 6.54 -16.55
C LEU A 138 12.45 7.38 -17.05
N THR A 139 12.49 7.70 -18.35
CA THR A 139 13.50 8.58 -18.95
C THR A 139 13.48 9.99 -18.39
N ASN A 140 12.28 10.54 -18.14
CA ASN A 140 12.16 11.87 -17.53
C ASN A 140 12.59 11.83 -16.07
N LEU A 141 12.21 10.78 -15.34
CA LEU A 141 12.63 10.58 -13.95
C LEU A 141 14.15 10.48 -13.83
N ALA A 142 14.82 9.77 -14.74
CA ALA A 142 16.28 9.66 -14.77
C ALA A 142 16.99 11.01 -15.04
N LYS A 143 16.37 11.89 -15.83
CA LYS A 143 16.87 13.24 -16.12
C LYS A 143 16.69 14.21 -14.97
N TYR A 144 15.69 14.01 -14.11
CA TYR A 144 15.47 14.90 -12.98
C TYR A 144 16.63 14.88 -11.99
N PRO A 145 16.97 16.04 -11.38
CA PRO A 145 17.92 16.09 -10.29
C PRO A 145 17.27 15.58 -9.01
N ALA A 146 18.09 15.08 -8.09
CA ALA A 146 17.59 14.51 -6.83
C ALA A 146 16.82 15.51 -5.95
N SER A 147 17.11 16.80 -6.05
CA SER A 147 16.35 17.86 -5.37
C SER A 147 14.90 17.94 -5.86
N THR A 148 14.66 17.73 -7.15
CA THR A 148 13.31 17.68 -7.73
C THR A 148 12.61 16.39 -7.33
N VAL A 149 13.31 15.25 -7.36
CA VAL A 149 12.76 13.95 -6.91
C VAL A 149 12.35 13.99 -5.43
N GLN A 150 13.07 14.74 -4.59
CA GLN A 150 12.74 14.90 -3.17
C GLN A 150 11.36 15.53 -2.93
N ILE A 151 10.99 16.52 -3.75
CA ILE A 151 9.78 17.34 -3.60
C ILE A 151 8.67 16.96 -4.59
N LEU A 152 8.88 15.90 -5.37
CA LEU A 152 7.98 15.43 -6.41
C LEU A 152 6.61 15.10 -5.79
N GLY A 153 5.53 15.68 -6.32
CA GLY A 153 4.17 15.61 -5.77
C GLY A 153 3.83 16.62 -4.67
N ALA A 154 4.80 17.37 -4.13
CA ALA A 154 4.58 18.51 -3.22
C ALA A 154 4.72 19.87 -3.90
N GLU A 155 4.72 19.91 -5.23
CA GLU A 155 4.99 21.10 -6.04
C GLU A 155 4.05 22.27 -5.73
N LYS A 156 2.74 22.01 -5.60
CA LYS A 156 1.76 23.05 -5.25
C LYS A 156 2.07 23.70 -3.89
N ALA A 157 2.51 22.90 -2.92
CA ALA A 157 2.90 23.39 -1.60
C ALA A 157 4.23 24.16 -1.65
N LEU A 158 5.17 23.72 -2.48
CA LEU A 158 6.43 24.42 -2.74
C LEU A 158 6.19 25.80 -3.35
N PHE A 159 5.39 25.89 -4.42
CA PHE A 159 5.09 27.16 -5.09
C PHE A 159 4.33 28.12 -4.16
N ARG A 160 3.41 27.60 -3.36
CA ARG A 160 2.73 28.39 -2.33
C ARG A 160 3.73 28.95 -1.32
N ALA A 161 4.61 28.11 -0.78
CA ALA A 161 5.61 28.51 0.22
C ALA A 161 6.60 29.55 -0.33
N LEU A 162 6.99 29.43 -1.59
CA LEU A 162 7.86 30.39 -2.26
C LEU A 162 7.18 31.76 -2.41
N LYS A 163 5.88 31.78 -2.71
CA LYS A 163 5.07 33.01 -2.81
C LYS A 163 4.87 33.68 -1.46
N THR A 164 4.62 32.90 -0.40
CA THR A 164 4.36 33.40 0.95
C THR A 164 5.63 33.54 1.80
N ARG A 165 6.82 33.26 1.24
CA ARG A 165 8.10 33.17 1.97
C ARG A 165 8.02 32.33 3.25
N SER A 166 7.22 31.27 3.23
CA SER A 166 7.07 30.35 4.37
C SER A 166 7.99 29.14 4.21
N ALA A 167 8.01 28.27 5.23
CA ALA A 167 8.82 27.04 5.18
C ALA A 167 8.44 26.16 3.98
N THR A 168 9.45 25.72 3.22
CA THR A 168 9.27 24.83 2.08
C THR A 168 9.03 23.39 2.53
N PRO A 169 8.19 22.62 1.80
CA PRO A 169 7.99 21.21 2.08
C PRO A 169 9.29 20.43 1.88
N LYS A 170 9.61 19.51 2.79
CA LYS A 170 10.86 18.73 2.79
C LYS A 170 10.73 17.37 2.10
N TYR A 171 9.52 16.95 1.76
CA TYR A 171 9.20 15.66 1.18
C TYR A 171 7.91 15.75 0.35
N GLY A 172 7.85 14.96 -0.72
CA GLY A 172 6.63 14.74 -1.51
C GLY A 172 6.19 13.28 -1.44
N LEU A 173 6.08 12.62 -2.59
CA LEU A 173 5.63 11.22 -2.71
C LEU A 173 6.53 10.23 -1.95
N LEU A 174 7.82 10.55 -1.79
CA LEU A 174 8.77 9.75 -1.02
C LEU A 174 8.39 9.60 0.46
N PHE A 175 7.56 10.49 1.01
CA PHE A 175 7.12 10.41 2.41
C PHE A 175 6.40 9.10 2.75
N HIS A 176 5.74 8.50 1.76
CA HIS A 176 5.05 7.21 1.92
C HIS A 176 5.99 6.00 1.92
N SER A 177 7.29 6.20 1.78
CA SER A 177 8.26 5.11 1.94
C SER A 177 8.38 4.68 3.41
N SER A 178 8.52 3.38 3.63
CA SER A 178 8.67 2.80 4.97
C SER A 178 9.88 3.36 5.73
N PHE A 179 10.97 3.69 5.01
CA PHE A 179 12.18 4.28 5.59
C PHE A 179 11.94 5.64 6.26
N ILE A 180 11.11 6.50 5.67
CA ILE A 180 10.80 7.82 6.23
C ILE A 180 9.80 7.70 7.39
N GLY A 181 8.90 6.71 7.34
CA GLY A 181 8.01 6.38 8.44
C GLY A 181 8.77 5.99 9.71
N ARG A 182 9.82 5.17 9.57
CA ARG A 182 10.67 4.68 10.68
C ARG A 182 11.61 5.75 11.26
N ALA A 183 12.02 6.74 10.46
CA ALA A 183 12.96 7.75 10.91
C ALA A 183 12.35 8.75 11.92
N SER A 184 13.16 9.18 12.90
CA SER A 184 12.78 10.23 13.85
C SER A 184 12.42 11.56 13.14
N THR A 185 11.42 12.27 13.67
CA THR A 185 10.85 13.49 13.08
C THR A 185 11.89 14.57 12.74
N LYS A 186 12.94 14.71 13.56
CA LYS A 186 14.05 15.65 13.32
C LYS A 186 14.89 15.26 12.10
N ASN A 187 15.05 13.95 11.85
CA ASN A 187 15.91 13.40 10.80
C ASN A 187 15.18 13.08 9.50
N LYS A 188 13.83 13.10 9.48
CA LYS A 188 13.00 12.82 8.28
C LYS A 188 13.41 13.63 7.04
N GLY A 189 13.78 14.91 7.21
CA GLY A 189 14.23 15.74 6.08
C GLY A 189 15.61 15.33 5.53
N ARG A 190 16.53 14.90 6.40
CA ARG A 190 17.89 14.49 6.00
C ARG A 190 17.85 13.14 5.30
N ILE A 191 17.07 12.18 5.82
CA ILE A 191 16.91 10.87 5.19
C ILE A 191 16.14 10.97 3.87
N SER A 192 15.12 11.84 3.78
CA SER A 192 14.39 12.10 2.52
C SER A 192 15.33 12.54 1.39
N ARG A 193 16.23 13.49 1.68
CA ARG A 193 17.25 13.94 0.71
C ARG A 193 18.20 12.80 0.31
N PHE A 194 18.66 12.01 1.28
CA PHE A 194 19.55 10.89 1.01
C PHE A 194 18.86 9.83 0.13
N LEU A 195 17.62 9.48 0.46
CA LEU A 195 16.80 8.54 -0.31
C LEU A 195 16.55 9.06 -1.72
N ALA A 196 16.23 10.35 -1.90
CA ALA A 196 16.04 10.94 -3.22
C ALA A 196 17.32 10.86 -4.09
N ASN A 197 18.50 11.05 -3.50
CA ASN A 197 19.77 10.87 -4.20
C ASN A 197 19.94 9.43 -4.69
N LYS A 198 19.69 8.43 -3.81
CA LYS A 198 19.80 7.01 -4.17
C LYS A 198 18.74 6.58 -5.19
N CYS A 199 17.52 7.07 -5.05
CA CYS A 199 16.42 6.91 -6.00
C CYS A 199 16.80 7.39 -7.39
N THR A 200 17.44 8.56 -7.49
CA THR A 200 17.85 9.14 -8.77
C THR A 200 18.95 8.30 -9.42
N ILE A 201 19.89 7.76 -8.63
CA ILE A 201 20.93 6.85 -9.14
C ILE A 201 20.29 5.54 -9.63
N ALA A 202 19.42 4.91 -8.83
CA ALA A 202 18.71 3.69 -9.21
C ALA A 202 17.88 3.89 -10.49
N SER A 203 17.15 5.00 -10.60
CA SER A 203 16.34 5.32 -11.77
C SER A 203 17.18 5.50 -13.04
N ARG A 204 18.41 6.03 -12.92
CA ARG A 204 19.34 6.17 -14.04
C ARG A 204 19.92 4.82 -14.45
N ILE A 205 20.26 3.97 -13.50
CA ILE A 205 20.73 2.60 -13.77
C ILE A 205 19.64 1.84 -14.52
N ASP A 206 18.40 1.85 -14.01
CA ASP A 206 17.27 1.16 -14.64
C ASP A 206 16.95 1.69 -16.04
N CYS A 207 17.13 3.00 -16.28
CA CYS A 207 16.82 3.60 -17.58
C CYS A 207 17.89 3.36 -18.66
N PHE A 208 19.17 3.29 -18.26
CA PHE A 208 20.30 3.23 -19.20
C PHE A 208 21.00 1.87 -19.24
N SER A 209 20.66 0.94 -18.34
CA SER A 209 21.17 -0.44 -18.39
C SER A 209 20.44 -1.24 -19.46
N GLU A 210 21.17 -2.04 -20.24
CA GLU A 210 20.60 -2.96 -21.23
C GLU A 210 19.87 -4.13 -20.55
N VAL A 211 20.39 -4.59 -19.42
CA VAL A 211 19.74 -5.58 -18.55
C VAL A 211 19.61 -4.95 -17.16
N PRO A 212 18.39 -4.60 -16.72
CA PRO A 212 18.21 -4.02 -15.41
C PRO A 212 18.23 -5.15 -14.35
N VAL A 213 19.14 -5.05 -13.39
CA VAL A 213 19.35 -6.07 -12.33
C VAL A 213 18.96 -5.47 -10.98
N ALA A 214 18.23 -6.23 -10.15
CA ALA A 214 17.77 -5.78 -8.84
C ALA A 214 18.89 -5.58 -7.81
N THR A 215 20.05 -6.23 -8.01
CA THR A 215 21.21 -6.22 -7.10
C THR A 215 21.64 -4.80 -6.72
N PHE A 216 21.74 -3.89 -7.68
CA PHE A 216 22.07 -2.48 -7.42
C PHE A 216 21.07 -1.81 -6.46
N GLY A 217 19.78 -2.11 -6.61
CA GLY A 217 18.73 -1.61 -5.73
C GLY A 217 18.84 -2.13 -4.30
N GLU A 218 19.20 -3.40 -4.13
CA GLU A 218 19.39 -4.04 -2.82
C GLU A 218 20.59 -3.46 -2.06
N PHE A 219 21.73 -3.27 -2.74
CA PHE A 219 22.89 -2.60 -2.14
C PHE A 219 22.59 -1.15 -1.77
N LEU A 220 21.87 -0.43 -2.64
CA LEU A 220 21.43 0.94 -2.37
C LEU A 220 20.48 1.00 -1.17
N ARG A 221 19.62 0.00 -1.02
CA ARG A 221 18.73 -0.14 0.14
C ARG A 221 19.53 -0.38 1.42
N GLY A 222 20.51 -1.28 1.39
CA GLY A 222 21.44 -1.50 2.51
C GLY A 222 22.11 -0.22 2.99
N GLN A 223 22.57 0.64 2.06
CA GLN A 223 23.13 1.94 2.41
C GLN A 223 22.14 2.89 3.07
N VAL A 224 20.87 2.87 2.67
CA VAL A 224 19.82 3.69 3.31
C VAL A 224 19.56 3.18 4.72
N GLU A 225 19.58 1.87 4.94
CA GLU A 225 19.43 1.25 6.26
C GLU A 225 20.62 1.55 7.18
N GLU A 226 21.86 1.41 6.70
CA GLU A 226 23.06 1.82 7.43
C GLU A 226 22.99 3.31 7.81
N ARG A 227 22.51 4.16 6.89
CA ARG A 227 22.36 5.60 7.17
C ARG A 227 21.27 5.87 8.21
N LEU A 228 20.21 5.07 8.24
CA LEU A 228 19.19 5.14 9.28
C LEU A 228 19.79 4.77 10.64
N LYS A 229 20.53 3.65 10.71
CA LYS A 229 21.25 3.21 11.90
C LYS A 229 22.25 4.25 12.39
N TYR A 230 22.98 4.91 11.50
CA TYR A 230 23.89 6.01 11.85
C TYR A 230 23.18 7.14 12.62
N PHE A 231 21.94 7.46 12.25
CA PHE A 231 21.18 8.51 12.95
C PHE A 231 20.68 8.07 14.33
N GLU A 232 20.64 6.77 14.60
CA GLU A 232 20.22 6.19 15.89
C GLU A 232 21.41 5.88 16.80
N THR A 233 22.49 5.32 16.24
CA THR A 233 23.64 4.74 16.97
C THR A 233 24.94 5.50 16.78
N GLY A 234 25.07 6.31 15.72
CA GLY A 234 26.30 7.03 15.39
C GLY A 234 27.33 6.23 14.59
N GLU A 235 27.06 4.97 14.22
CA GLU A 235 27.97 4.13 13.43
C GLU A 235 28.17 4.65 12.00
N ILE A 236 29.42 4.90 11.61
CA ILE A 236 29.75 5.52 10.32
C ILE A 236 29.38 4.55 9.18
N PRO A 237 28.50 4.96 8.25
CA PRO A 237 28.09 4.10 7.13
C PRO A 237 29.23 3.88 6.13
N GLN A 238 29.14 2.79 5.37
CA GLN A 238 30.15 2.48 4.35
C GLN A 238 30.20 3.53 3.25
N LYS A 239 31.37 3.68 2.60
CA LYS A 239 31.52 4.61 1.48
C LYS A 239 30.73 4.10 0.29
N ASN A 240 30.15 5.04 -0.46
CA ASN A 240 29.35 4.70 -1.64
C ASN A 240 30.14 3.94 -2.70
N ILE A 241 31.44 4.21 -2.83
CA ILE A 241 32.32 3.63 -3.86
C ILE A 241 32.47 2.12 -3.62
N ASP A 242 32.74 1.73 -2.38
CA ASP A 242 33.02 0.33 -2.00
C ASP A 242 31.79 -0.57 -2.13
N VAL A 243 30.61 -0.01 -1.91
CA VAL A 243 29.34 -0.74 -2.10
C VAL A 243 29.00 -0.84 -3.58
N MET A 244 29.29 0.19 -4.37
CA MET A 244 29.03 0.17 -5.81
C MET A 244 29.98 -0.78 -6.55
N SER A 245 31.24 -0.91 -6.12
CA SER A 245 32.16 -1.91 -6.67
C SER A 245 31.66 -3.33 -6.39
N LYS A 246 31.24 -3.61 -5.15
CA LYS A 246 30.64 -4.91 -4.79
C LYS A 246 29.38 -5.21 -5.60
N ALA A 247 28.52 -4.20 -5.79
CA ALA A 247 27.32 -4.34 -6.61
C ALA A 247 27.64 -4.63 -8.08
N GLN A 248 28.70 -4.04 -8.63
CA GLN A 248 29.15 -4.35 -9.99
C GLN A 248 29.73 -5.75 -10.11
N ASP A 249 30.44 -6.24 -9.10
CA ASP A 249 30.99 -7.59 -9.08
C ASP A 249 29.88 -8.64 -8.99
N GLU A 250 28.86 -8.41 -8.15
CA GLU A 250 27.68 -9.28 -8.06
C GLU A 250 26.77 -9.20 -9.29
N ALA A 251 26.66 -8.04 -9.96
CA ALA A 251 25.83 -7.89 -11.15
C ALA A 251 26.44 -8.53 -12.42
N LYS A 252 27.74 -8.86 -12.40
CA LYS A 252 28.43 -9.57 -13.49
C LYS A 252 28.33 -11.09 -13.39
N HIS A 253 28.02 -11.59 -12.20
CA HIS A 253 27.82 -13.01 -11.91
C HIS A 253 26.35 -13.39 -12.09
#